data_AF-A0A9P1FVY1-F1
#
_entry.id   AF-A0A9P1FVY1-F1
#
_cell.length_a   1.000
_cell.length_b   1.000
_cell.length_c   1.000
_cell.angle_alpha   90.00
_cell.angle_beta   90.00
_cell.angle_gamma   90.00
#
_symmetry.space_group_name_H-M   'P 1'
#
loop_
_entity.id
_entity.type
_entity.pdbx_description
1 polymer ?
#
loop_
_entity_poly.entity_id
_entity_poly.type
_entity_poly.pdbx_seq_one_letter_code
_entity_poly.pdbx_strand_id
1 'polypeptide(L)'
;SKGTRDPLAYGARTEDLGFDTRVFDRSRGARGYRPELDQEYPSQEYRNGHSYGNGKEESLWGNATAEWEDAMQETFGYVVSSMWSIVAGGRQCCSMRDRGRKEDLEAAKRAALTGRPPKRAVQASLRNAGEKALNDPQVQSALVQAAQDHGPEIAALVRDQVTAWATDPEVQHRAKHYASEAAKATGQAMARAGQMFADQIAQGPAGLRLLAFAAGAASLAACFMEMLHVESVLMGPSRYVISGFQGIFAVTTMLFEMPAHWVAMVPGVTHYQDLIMDEAHFMTRAGGRGLFYIYQGAMWACFASLLSLVHLAAALAMLLVGTLHVLMQFGIMPQTVAQKLREKTGYAPVPQDDGP
;
A
#
# COMPACT_ATOMS: atom_id res chain seq x y z
N SER A 1 -47.10 -34.51 -41.76
CA SER A 1 -47.84 -33.74 -40.73
C SER A 1 -46.78 -32.96 -39.95
N LYS A 2 -46.22 -31.83 -40.42
CA LYS A 2 -46.74 -30.48 -40.68
C LYS A 2 -47.51 -29.89 -39.49
N GLY A 3 -46.77 -29.27 -38.57
CA GLY A 3 -47.29 -28.39 -37.51
C GLY A 3 -46.66 -27.00 -37.64
N THR A 4 -47.38 -26.12 -38.32
CA THR A 4 -47.13 -24.68 -38.50
C THR A 4 -47.64 -23.90 -37.28
N ARG A 5 -46.83 -22.98 -36.73
CA ARG A 5 -47.33 -21.83 -35.95
C ARG A 5 -46.45 -20.61 -36.18
N ASP A 6 -47.11 -19.57 -36.66
CA ASP A 6 -46.76 -18.14 -36.75
C ASP A 6 -48.11 -17.39 -36.63
N PRO A 7 -48.19 -16.07 -36.40
CA PRO A 7 -47.41 -15.23 -35.49
C PRO A 7 -48.28 -14.14 -34.77
N LEU A 8 -47.62 -13.27 -33.99
CA LEU A 8 -48.00 -11.89 -33.59
C LEU A 8 -49.33 -11.59 -32.86
N ALA A 9 -49.23 -10.98 -31.68
CA ALA A 9 -50.20 -9.97 -31.21
C ALA A 9 -49.50 -8.88 -30.37
N TYR A 10 -49.53 -7.68 -30.93
CA TYR A 10 -49.16 -6.39 -30.36
C TYR A 10 -50.24 -5.96 -29.34
N GLY A 11 -49.87 -5.45 -28.17
CA GLY A 11 -50.78 -4.88 -27.19
C GLY A 11 -50.14 -3.70 -26.48
N ALA A 12 -50.61 -2.49 -26.82
CA ALA A 12 -50.16 -1.22 -26.27
C ALA A 12 -51.15 -0.69 -25.21
N ARG A 13 -50.61 0.22 -24.37
CA ARG A 13 -51.26 1.41 -23.77
C ARG A 13 -51.67 1.33 -22.29
N THR A 14 -51.16 2.30 -21.52
CA THR A 14 -51.76 3.15 -20.47
C THR A 14 -50.60 3.99 -19.92
N GLU A 15 -50.40 5.24 -20.33
CA GLU A 15 -51.06 6.49 -19.92
C GLU A 15 -51.03 6.79 -18.41
N ASP A 16 -50.58 8.03 -18.14
CA ASP A 16 -50.69 8.87 -16.96
C ASP A 16 -49.86 8.53 -15.71
N LEU A 17 -48.91 9.43 -15.40
CA LEU A 17 -48.83 10.11 -14.11
C LEU A 17 -47.97 11.38 -14.26
N GLY A 18 -48.64 12.52 -14.36
CA GLY A 18 -48.05 13.86 -14.32
C GLY A 18 -47.48 14.18 -12.95
N PHE A 19 -46.24 14.66 -12.91
CA PHE A 19 -45.55 15.05 -11.69
C PHE A 19 -45.84 16.53 -11.40
N ASP A 20 -46.49 16.75 -10.27
CA ASP A 20 -46.93 18.04 -9.76
C ASP A 20 -45.74 18.92 -9.34
N THR A 21 -45.75 20.17 -9.78
CA THR A 21 -44.80 21.21 -9.40
C THR A 21 -45.54 22.23 -8.58
N ARG A 22 -45.35 22.21 -7.25
CA ARG A 22 -45.60 23.38 -6.40
C ARG A 22 -44.98 23.26 -5.00
N VAL A 23 -44.08 24.20 -4.74
CA VAL A 23 -43.97 25.00 -3.51
C VAL A 23 -43.66 24.24 -2.22
N PHE A 24 -42.40 24.31 -1.77
CA PHE A 24 -42.10 24.31 -0.34
C PHE A 24 -41.30 25.56 0.02
N ASP A 25 -42.05 26.46 0.62
CA ASP A 25 -41.67 27.67 1.34
C ASP A 25 -40.66 27.34 2.47
N ARG A 26 -39.64 28.18 2.59
CA ARG A 26 -38.52 28.01 3.52
C ARG A 26 -38.57 29.17 4.52
N SER A 27 -39.42 29.03 5.54
CA SER A 27 -39.51 29.98 6.64
C SER A 27 -39.12 29.34 7.99
N ARG A 28 -37.99 29.83 8.50
CA ARG A 28 -37.57 30.03 9.91
C ARG A 28 -37.94 28.97 10.97
N GLY A 29 -36.90 28.39 11.56
CA GLY A 29 -36.94 27.78 12.89
C GLY A 29 -35.60 27.96 13.60
N ALA A 30 -35.40 29.10 14.25
CA ALA A 30 -34.29 29.35 15.16
C ALA A 30 -34.36 28.35 16.32
N ARG A 31 -33.27 27.64 16.59
CA ARG A 31 -33.13 26.82 17.81
C ARG A 31 -31.94 27.28 18.63
N GLY A 32 -32.27 27.54 19.89
CA GLY A 32 -31.46 28.16 20.93
C GLY A 32 -30.10 27.53 21.16
N TYR A 33 -29.16 28.43 21.40
CA TYR A 33 -27.90 28.21 22.07
C TYR A 33 -28.17 27.88 23.54
N ARG A 34 -27.56 26.81 24.08
CA ARG A 34 -27.62 26.44 25.50
C ARG A 34 -26.18 26.37 26.01
N PRO A 35 -25.75 27.24 26.95
CA PRO A 35 -24.42 27.15 27.53
C PRO A 35 -24.40 26.24 28.76
N GLU A 36 -23.18 25.93 29.20
CA GLU A 36 -22.76 25.31 30.47
C GLU A 36 -22.80 23.78 30.60
N LEU A 37 -21.60 23.19 30.57
CA LEU A 37 -21.00 22.58 31.76
C LEU A 37 -19.50 22.43 31.54
N ASP A 38 -18.74 23.39 32.09
CA ASP A 38 -17.30 23.28 32.26
C ASP A 38 -17.03 22.18 33.29
N GLN A 39 -16.42 21.08 32.85
CA GLN A 39 -15.88 20.06 33.73
C GLN A 39 -14.35 20.11 33.59
N GLU A 40 -13.75 20.77 34.57
CA GLU A 40 -12.31 20.93 34.80
C GLU A 40 -11.65 19.55 34.93
N TYR A 41 -10.78 19.19 34.00
CA TYR A 41 -9.89 18.04 34.13
C TYR A 41 -8.60 18.47 34.83
N PRO A 42 -8.14 17.80 35.90
CA PRO A 42 -6.85 18.09 36.49
C PRO A 42 -5.73 17.64 35.55
N SER A 43 -4.88 18.58 35.15
CA SER A 43 -3.64 18.33 34.42
C SER A 43 -2.66 17.57 35.32
N GLN A 44 -2.47 16.27 35.07
CA GLN A 44 -1.34 15.53 35.63
C GLN A 44 -0.06 15.90 34.88
N GLU A 45 0.84 16.53 35.64
CA GLU A 45 2.20 16.91 35.29
C GLU A 45 3.06 15.64 35.09
N TYR A 46 3.21 15.18 33.84
CA TYR A 46 4.19 14.15 33.50
C TYR A 46 5.57 14.78 33.36
N ARG A 47 6.28 14.86 34.49
CA ARG A 47 7.70 15.19 34.56
C ARG A 47 8.53 13.94 34.26
N ASN A 48 8.88 13.73 32.99
CA ASN A 48 9.93 12.78 32.61
C ASN A 48 11.09 13.53 31.96
N GLY A 49 12.13 13.77 32.75
CA GLY A 49 13.43 14.21 32.28
C GLY A 49 14.26 13.01 31.82
N HIS A 50 14.56 12.93 30.53
CA HIS A 50 15.72 12.20 30.02
C HIS A 50 16.53 13.14 29.14
N SER A 51 17.61 13.63 29.74
CA SER A 51 18.70 14.35 29.11
C SER A 51 19.53 13.36 28.28
N TYR A 52 19.48 13.46 26.95
CA TYR A 52 20.52 12.90 26.10
C TYR A 52 21.50 14.01 25.73
N GLY A 53 22.75 13.81 26.15
CA GLY A 53 23.86 14.70 25.91
C GLY A 53 24.12 14.88 24.42
N ASN A 54 24.30 16.14 24.05
CA ASN A 54 24.72 16.62 22.75
C ASN A 54 26.19 16.20 22.51
N GLY A 55 26.40 15.22 21.65
CA GLY A 55 27.70 14.93 21.03
C GLY A 55 27.72 15.55 19.63
N LYS A 56 28.42 16.66 19.48
CA LYS A 56 28.68 17.33 18.20
C LYS A 56 29.54 16.45 17.30
N GLU A 57 28.93 15.80 16.32
CA GLU A 57 29.57 15.48 15.05
C GLU A 57 28.63 15.99 13.94
N GLU A 58 28.71 17.31 13.69
CA GLU A 58 28.09 17.92 12.50
C GLU A 58 28.82 17.40 11.27
N SER A 59 28.03 16.73 10.44
CA SER A 59 28.42 15.96 9.28
C SER A 59 28.72 16.87 8.08
N LEU A 60 29.93 16.73 7.53
CA LEU A 60 30.29 17.27 6.22
C LEU A 60 29.39 16.75 5.06
N TRP A 61 28.56 15.73 5.34
CA TRP A 61 27.67 15.09 4.38
C TRP A 61 26.24 15.66 4.38
N GLY A 62 25.81 16.41 5.41
CA GLY A 62 24.42 16.88 5.52
C GLY A 62 24.06 18.04 4.59
N ASN A 63 25.03 18.89 4.24
CA ASN A 63 24.78 20.03 3.33
C ASN A 63 24.82 19.61 1.86
N ALA A 64 25.64 18.62 1.50
CA ALA A 64 25.74 18.13 0.13
C ALA A 64 24.50 17.35 -0.32
N THR A 65 23.80 16.68 0.61
CA THR A 65 22.55 15.96 0.30
C THR A 65 21.38 16.91 0.06
N ALA A 66 21.27 17.99 0.85
CA ALA A 66 20.18 18.95 0.70
C ALA A 66 20.23 19.72 -0.63
N GLU A 67 21.42 20.17 -1.07
CA GLU A 67 21.57 20.83 -2.39
C GLU A 67 21.29 19.89 -3.56
N TRP A 68 21.68 18.60 -3.44
CA TRP A 68 21.39 17.60 -4.47
C TRP A 68 19.91 17.23 -4.51
N GLU A 69 19.21 17.21 -3.37
CA GLU A 69 17.77 16.98 -3.25
C GLU A 69 16.98 18.10 -3.93
N ASP A 70 17.31 19.37 -3.66
CA ASP A 70 16.65 20.53 -4.27
C ASP A 70 16.87 20.57 -5.80
N ALA A 71 18.11 20.32 -6.26
CA ALA A 71 18.43 20.32 -7.69
C ALA A 71 17.75 19.17 -8.47
N MET A 72 17.65 17.99 -7.86
CA MET A 72 16.88 16.88 -8.44
C MET A 72 15.39 17.15 -8.44
N GLN A 73 14.84 17.74 -7.38
CA GLN A 73 13.40 18.00 -7.27
C GLN A 73 12.93 19.04 -8.29
N GLU A 74 13.69 20.12 -8.54
CA GLU A 74 13.36 21.06 -9.62
C GLU A 74 13.47 20.43 -11.02
N THR A 75 14.56 19.70 -11.28
CA THR A 75 14.84 19.15 -12.62
C THR A 75 13.89 18.00 -12.97
N PHE A 76 13.68 17.05 -12.06
CA PHE A 76 12.74 15.95 -12.25
C PHE A 76 11.29 16.43 -12.15
N GLY A 77 10.97 17.37 -11.26
CA GLY A 77 9.64 17.94 -11.13
C GLY A 77 9.17 18.56 -12.45
N TYR A 78 10.02 19.32 -13.14
CA TYR A 78 9.68 19.92 -14.43
C TYR A 78 9.52 18.87 -15.54
N VAL A 79 10.41 17.89 -15.62
CA VAL A 79 10.39 16.84 -16.67
C VAL A 79 9.21 15.89 -16.49
N VAL A 80 8.97 15.43 -15.26
CA VAL A 80 7.83 14.54 -14.93
C VAL A 80 6.51 15.28 -15.09
N SER A 81 6.42 16.54 -14.64
CA SER A 81 5.25 17.40 -14.87
C SER A 81 4.96 17.60 -16.37
N SER A 82 6.00 17.83 -17.17
CA SER A 82 5.86 18.01 -18.63
C SER A 82 5.40 16.74 -19.32
N MET A 83 5.99 15.58 -19.00
CA MET A 83 5.54 14.27 -19.52
C MET A 83 4.10 13.96 -19.08
N TRP A 84 3.73 14.28 -17.84
CA TRP A 84 2.40 14.02 -17.32
C TRP A 84 1.33 14.92 -17.93
N SER A 85 1.66 16.18 -18.23
CA SER A 85 0.74 17.11 -18.92
C SER A 85 0.33 16.59 -20.31
N ILE A 86 1.24 15.87 -20.98
CA ILE A 86 1.03 15.26 -22.29
C ILE A 86 0.22 13.96 -22.17
N VAL A 87 0.47 13.14 -21.15
CA VAL A 87 -0.20 11.84 -20.96
C VAL A 87 -1.60 11.97 -20.36
N ALA A 88 -1.83 12.91 -19.43
CA ALA A 88 -3.10 13.06 -18.72
C ALA A 88 -4.13 13.97 -19.41
N GLY A 89 -3.81 14.51 -20.60
CA GLY A 89 -4.74 15.33 -21.38
C GLY A 89 -5.26 16.58 -20.65
N GLY A 90 -4.50 17.12 -19.69
CA GLY A 90 -4.78 18.40 -19.04
C GLY A 90 -6.05 18.48 -18.16
N ARG A 91 -6.69 17.36 -17.80
CA ARG A 91 -7.92 17.40 -16.96
C ARG A 91 -7.61 17.10 -15.49
N GLN A 92 -7.43 18.14 -14.68
CA GLN A 92 -7.43 18.01 -13.22
C GLN A 92 -8.86 17.72 -12.71
N CYS A 93 -9.03 16.61 -12.00
CA CYS A 93 -10.31 16.25 -11.37
C CYS A 93 -10.62 17.15 -10.17
N CYS A 94 -11.83 17.72 -10.14
CA CYS A 94 -12.29 18.64 -9.10
C CYS A 94 -12.37 18.05 -7.68
N SER A 95 -12.25 16.73 -7.49
CA SER A 95 -12.35 16.12 -6.14
C SER A 95 -11.07 16.22 -5.29
N MET A 96 -9.97 16.77 -5.83
CA MET A 96 -8.76 17.04 -5.05
C MET A 96 -8.74 18.40 -4.35
N ARG A 97 -9.67 19.32 -4.68
CA ARG A 97 -9.63 20.71 -4.17
C ARG A 97 -10.10 20.88 -2.72
N ASP A 98 -10.67 19.84 -2.09
CA ASP A 98 -11.22 19.91 -0.72
C ASP A 98 -10.35 19.27 0.38
N ARG A 99 -9.18 18.67 0.05
CA ARG A 99 -8.31 18.00 1.06
C ARG A 99 -7.55 18.93 2.02
N GLY A 100 -7.71 20.24 1.90
CA GLY A 100 -6.98 21.24 2.69
C GLY A 100 -7.60 21.60 4.05
N ARG A 101 -8.79 21.08 4.39
CA ARG A 101 -9.41 21.38 5.69
C ARG A 101 -8.61 20.73 6.82
N LYS A 102 -8.21 21.51 7.83
CA LYS A 102 -7.50 21.02 9.02
C LYS A 102 -8.22 19.85 9.70
N GLU A 103 -9.55 19.90 9.71
CA GLU A 103 -10.41 18.86 10.28
C GLU A 103 -10.24 17.51 9.56
N ASP A 104 -10.14 17.51 8.22
CA ASP A 104 -9.95 16.30 7.42
C ASP A 104 -8.53 15.75 7.56
N LEU A 105 -7.53 16.63 7.69
CA LEU A 105 -6.14 16.26 7.96
C LEU A 105 -5.97 15.66 9.37
N GLU A 106 -6.62 16.23 10.38
CA GLU A 106 -6.61 15.69 11.75
C GLU A 106 -7.39 14.37 11.84
N ALA A 107 -8.53 14.27 11.14
CA ALA A 107 -9.29 13.03 11.05
C ALA A 107 -8.50 11.93 10.32
N ALA A 108 -7.80 12.27 9.23
CA ALA A 108 -6.93 11.34 8.51
C ALA A 108 -5.72 10.92 9.35
N LYS A 109 -5.07 11.85 10.07
CA LYS A 109 -3.96 11.52 11.01
C LYS A 109 -4.44 10.61 12.14
N ARG A 110 -5.61 10.89 12.75
CA ARG A 110 -6.20 9.99 13.75
C ARG A 110 -6.51 8.62 13.16
N ALA A 111 -7.13 8.56 11.97
CA ALA A 111 -7.44 7.30 11.31
C ALA A 111 -6.18 6.50 10.91
N ALA A 112 -5.08 7.17 10.57
CA ALA A 112 -3.80 6.52 10.29
C ALA A 112 -3.15 5.94 11.57
N LEU A 113 -3.21 6.67 12.69
CA LEU A 113 -2.66 6.23 13.97
C LEU A 113 -3.49 5.12 14.64
N THR A 114 -4.83 5.24 14.62
CA THR A 114 -5.72 4.32 15.34
C THR A 114 -6.38 3.27 14.44
N GLY A 115 -6.19 3.34 13.13
CA GLY A 115 -7.00 2.62 12.16
C GLY A 115 -8.39 3.27 11.97
N ARG A 116 -9.06 2.93 10.86
CA ARG A 116 -10.45 3.34 10.61
C ARG A 116 -11.35 2.65 11.65
N PRO A 117 -12.24 3.37 12.37
CA PRO A 117 -13.09 2.73 13.36
C PRO A 117 -13.94 1.63 12.68
N PRO A 118 -14.02 0.42 13.27
CA PRO A 118 -14.81 -0.66 12.69
C PRO A 118 -16.25 -0.21 12.51
N LYS A 119 -16.89 -0.63 11.41
CA LYS A 119 -18.30 -0.31 11.13
C LYS A 119 -19.14 -0.63 12.37
N ARG A 120 -20.15 0.20 12.68
CA ARG A 120 -21.03 0.01 13.87
C ARG A 120 -21.55 -1.41 14.03
N ALA A 121 -21.85 -2.10 12.93
CA ALA A 121 -22.25 -3.50 12.93
C ALA A 121 -21.17 -4.43 13.50
N VAL A 122 -19.90 -4.25 13.11
CA VAL A 122 -18.76 -5.04 13.62
C VAL A 122 -18.51 -4.76 15.10
N GLN A 123 -18.65 -3.49 15.54
CA GLN A 123 -18.57 -3.14 16.96
C GLN A 123 -19.68 -3.82 17.78
N ALA A 124 -20.91 -3.87 17.26
CA ALA A 124 -22.02 -4.54 17.93
C ALA A 124 -21.80 -6.07 18.00
N SER A 125 -21.29 -6.68 16.93
CA SER A 125 -20.96 -8.12 16.90
C SER A 125 -19.86 -8.48 17.89
N LEU A 126 -18.79 -7.66 17.98
CA LEU A 126 -17.71 -7.84 18.96
C LEU A 126 -18.22 -7.70 20.39
N ARG A 127 -19.10 -6.73 20.65
CA ARG A 127 -19.70 -6.53 21.98
C ARG A 127 -20.56 -7.73 22.40
N ASN A 128 -21.40 -8.22 21.49
CA ASN A 128 -22.20 -9.43 21.71
C ASN A 128 -21.34 -10.68 21.88
N ALA A 129 -20.23 -10.81 21.14
CA ALA A 129 -19.32 -11.93 21.26
C ALA A 129 -18.60 -11.93 22.61
N GLY A 130 -18.15 -10.76 23.11
CA GLY A 130 -17.54 -10.64 24.43
C GLY A 130 -18.50 -10.98 25.57
N GLU A 131 -19.75 -10.51 25.50
CA GLU A 131 -20.78 -10.86 26.50
C GLU A 131 -21.16 -12.33 26.45
N LYS A 132 -21.21 -12.95 25.26
CA LYS A 132 -21.49 -14.37 25.13
C LYS A 132 -20.33 -15.23 25.60
N ALA A 133 -19.08 -14.88 25.29
CA ALA A 133 -17.90 -15.66 25.66
C ALA A 133 -17.70 -15.76 27.19
N LEU A 134 -17.96 -14.68 27.93
CA LEU A 134 -17.88 -14.69 29.40
C LEU A 134 -18.97 -15.56 30.06
N ASN A 135 -20.11 -15.69 29.40
CA ASN A 135 -21.25 -16.49 29.87
C ASN A 135 -21.31 -17.89 29.25
N ASP A 136 -20.36 -18.24 28.38
CA ASP A 136 -20.34 -19.53 27.70
C ASP A 136 -19.77 -20.59 28.66
N PRO A 137 -20.53 -21.64 29.01
CA PRO A 137 -20.05 -22.74 29.85
C PRO A 137 -18.80 -23.41 29.28
N GLN A 138 -18.65 -23.44 27.94
CA GLN A 138 -17.48 -24.04 27.31
C GLN A 138 -16.22 -23.22 27.57
N VAL A 139 -16.28 -21.89 27.46
CA VAL A 139 -15.13 -21.01 27.76
C VAL A 139 -14.75 -21.10 29.24
N GLN A 140 -15.74 -21.13 30.13
CA GLN A 140 -15.50 -21.31 31.56
C GLN A 140 -14.85 -22.68 31.87
N SER A 141 -15.33 -23.75 31.23
CA SER A 141 -14.73 -25.08 31.37
C SER A 141 -13.30 -25.15 30.85
N ALA A 142 -12.99 -24.48 29.73
CA ALA A 142 -11.66 -24.44 29.15
C ALA A 142 -10.66 -23.69 30.07
N LEU A 143 -11.08 -22.59 30.69
CA LEU A 143 -10.28 -21.86 31.68
C LEU A 143 -9.99 -22.72 32.91
N VAL A 144 -11.00 -23.43 33.41
CA VAL A 144 -10.84 -24.36 34.55
C VAL A 144 -9.93 -25.53 34.16
N GLN A 145 -10.05 -26.06 32.95
CA GLN A 145 -9.22 -27.14 32.45
C GLN A 145 -7.75 -26.70 32.30
N ALA A 146 -7.48 -25.52 31.76
CA ALA A 146 -6.12 -24.97 31.71
C ALA A 146 -5.53 -24.74 33.11
N ALA A 147 -6.37 -24.40 34.10
CA ALA A 147 -5.93 -24.27 35.49
C ALA A 147 -5.65 -25.63 36.18
N GLN A 148 -6.25 -26.74 35.69
CA GLN A 148 -5.98 -28.08 36.24
C GLN A 148 -4.52 -28.51 36.03
N ASP A 149 -3.87 -28.02 34.97
CA ASP A 149 -2.45 -28.28 34.69
C ASP A 149 -1.51 -27.69 35.77
N HIS A 150 -2.01 -26.74 36.58
CA HIS A 150 -1.28 -26.13 37.68
C HIS A 150 -1.66 -26.70 39.06
N GLY A 151 -2.58 -27.66 39.11
CA GLY A 151 -3.00 -28.36 40.32
C GLY A 151 -4.47 -28.13 40.70
N PRO A 152 -5.08 -29.08 41.42
CA PRO A 152 -6.52 -29.08 41.70
C PRO A 152 -6.96 -27.94 42.62
N GLU A 153 -6.08 -27.47 43.51
CA GLU A 153 -6.34 -26.34 44.40
C GLU A 153 -6.43 -25.01 43.62
N ILE A 154 -5.56 -24.83 42.62
CA ILE A 154 -5.58 -23.65 41.73
C ILE A 154 -6.81 -23.70 40.81
N ALA A 155 -7.18 -24.88 40.31
CA ALA A 155 -8.39 -25.03 39.49
C ALA A 155 -9.69 -24.72 40.26
N ALA A 156 -9.76 -25.03 41.57
CA ALA A 156 -10.88 -24.64 42.42
C ALA A 156 -10.94 -23.11 42.58
N LEU A 157 -9.80 -22.47 42.87
CA LEU A 157 -9.70 -21.02 43.03
C LEU A 157 -10.06 -20.26 41.74
N VAL A 158 -9.57 -20.74 40.59
CA VAL A 158 -9.88 -20.17 39.27
C VAL A 158 -11.37 -20.31 38.94
N ARG A 159 -12.01 -21.43 39.28
CA ARG A 159 -13.44 -21.63 39.05
C ARG A 159 -14.29 -20.61 39.82
N ASP A 160 -14.03 -20.44 41.11
CA ASP A 160 -14.78 -19.50 41.95
C ASP A 160 -14.54 -18.07 41.48
N GLN A 161 -13.31 -17.75 41.10
CA GLN A 161 -12.93 -16.42 40.62
C GLN A 161 -13.50 -16.11 39.23
N VAL A 162 -13.55 -17.06 38.31
CA VAL A 162 -14.22 -16.92 37.00
C VAL A 162 -15.72 -16.72 37.19
N THR A 163 -16.35 -17.43 38.13
CA THR A 163 -17.79 -17.28 38.42
C THR A 163 -18.10 -15.90 39.02
N ALA A 164 -17.23 -15.42 39.92
CA ALA A 164 -17.31 -14.08 40.49
C ALA A 164 -17.10 -12.98 39.43
N TRP A 165 -16.12 -13.15 38.54
CA TRP A 165 -15.86 -12.23 37.43
C TRP A 165 -16.98 -12.19 36.39
N ALA A 166 -17.65 -13.33 36.17
CA ALA A 166 -18.80 -13.40 35.28
C ALA A 166 -19.99 -12.59 35.83
N THR A 167 -20.12 -12.46 37.16
CA THR A 167 -21.21 -11.71 37.81
C THR A 167 -20.85 -10.25 38.12
N ASP A 168 -19.58 -9.86 38.12
CA ASP A 168 -19.14 -8.49 38.42
C ASP A 168 -19.22 -7.55 37.20
N PRO A 169 -20.06 -6.49 37.23
CA PRO A 169 -20.19 -5.53 36.14
C PRO A 169 -18.91 -4.71 35.86
N GLU A 170 -18.05 -4.44 36.86
CA GLU A 170 -16.77 -3.73 36.66
C GLU A 170 -15.81 -4.58 35.82
N VAL A 171 -15.72 -5.88 36.12
CA VAL A 171 -14.84 -6.82 35.42
C VAL A 171 -15.30 -7.01 33.98
N GLN A 172 -16.61 -7.13 33.74
CA GLN A 172 -17.15 -7.17 32.39
C GLN A 172 -16.84 -5.90 31.59
N HIS A 173 -16.86 -4.72 32.22
CA HIS A 173 -16.50 -3.46 31.55
C HIS A 173 -15.02 -3.42 31.18
N ARG A 174 -14.12 -3.83 32.08
CA ARG A 174 -12.68 -3.91 31.78
C ARG A 174 -12.36 -4.96 30.72
N ALA A 175 -13.01 -6.12 30.76
CA ALA A 175 -12.86 -7.15 29.75
C ALA A 175 -13.29 -6.65 28.36
N LYS A 176 -14.39 -5.88 28.28
CA LYS A 176 -14.82 -5.21 27.03
C LYS A 176 -13.77 -4.23 26.52
N HIS A 177 -13.14 -3.47 27.43
CA HIS A 177 -12.06 -2.54 27.06
C HIS A 177 -10.87 -3.29 26.44
N TYR A 178 -10.33 -4.28 27.15
CA TYR A 178 -9.19 -5.08 26.66
C TYR A 178 -9.51 -5.85 25.38
N ALA A 179 -10.71 -6.44 25.27
CA ALA A 179 -11.14 -7.09 24.03
C ALA A 179 -11.19 -6.10 22.85
N SER A 180 -11.58 -4.85 23.10
CA SER A 180 -11.60 -3.81 22.06
C SER A 180 -10.19 -3.37 21.64
N GLU A 181 -9.24 -3.30 22.58
CA GLU A 181 -7.85 -2.98 22.30
C GLU A 181 -7.15 -4.12 21.55
N ALA A 182 -7.38 -5.37 21.99
CA ALA A 182 -6.90 -6.56 21.30
C ALA A 182 -7.49 -6.67 19.88
N ALA A 183 -8.79 -6.41 19.70
CA ALA A 183 -9.42 -6.40 18.38
C ALA A 183 -8.84 -5.30 17.48
N LYS A 184 -8.47 -4.13 18.03
CA LYS A 184 -7.76 -3.08 17.26
C LYS A 184 -6.36 -3.55 16.87
N ALA A 185 -5.60 -4.12 17.79
CA ALA A 185 -4.24 -4.62 17.52
C ALA A 185 -4.25 -5.73 16.46
N THR A 186 -5.15 -6.71 16.60
CA THR A 186 -5.33 -7.79 15.62
C THR A 186 -5.85 -7.26 14.29
N GLY A 187 -6.80 -6.33 14.31
CA GLY A 187 -7.31 -5.69 13.08
C GLY A 187 -6.22 -4.93 12.33
N GLN A 188 -5.33 -4.24 13.04
CA GLN A 188 -4.16 -3.57 12.45
C GLN A 188 -3.14 -4.58 11.92
N ALA A 189 -2.86 -5.67 12.65
CA ALA A 189 -1.96 -6.73 12.20
C ALA A 189 -2.50 -7.44 10.95
N MET A 190 -3.80 -7.74 10.91
CA MET A 190 -4.46 -8.39 9.77
C MET A 190 -4.58 -7.45 8.57
N ALA A 191 -4.82 -6.15 8.80
CA ALA A 191 -4.77 -5.14 7.75
C ALA A 191 -3.36 -5.02 7.15
N ARG A 192 -2.31 -5.05 7.98
CA ARG A 192 -0.92 -5.09 7.52
C ARG A 192 -0.60 -6.37 6.76
N ALA A 193 -1.03 -7.54 7.26
CA ALA A 193 -0.83 -8.82 6.58
C ALA A 193 -1.57 -8.87 5.22
N GLY A 194 -2.80 -8.36 5.17
CA GLY A 194 -3.59 -8.25 3.94
C GLY A 194 -2.98 -7.26 2.94
N GLN A 195 -2.42 -6.14 3.42
CA GLN A 195 -1.62 -5.24 2.60
C GLN A 195 -0.38 -5.94 2.07
N MET A 196 0.40 -6.62 2.91
CA MET A 196 1.57 -7.38 2.45
C MET A 196 1.22 -8.45 1.42
N PHE A 197 0.06 -9.11 1.54
CA PHE A 197 -0.43 -10.08 0.54
C PHE A 197 -0.89 -9.42 -0.76
N ALA A 198 -1.66 -8.34 -0.68
CA ALA A 198 -2.06 -7.58 -1.86
C ALA A 198 -0.85 -6.98 -2.57
N ASP A 199 0.14 -6.51 -1.81
CA ASP A 199 1.41 -5.98 -2.28
C ASP A 199 2.27 -7.10 -2.90
N GLN A 200 2.25 -8.32 -2.36
CA GLN A 200 2.90 -9.48 -2.98
C GLN A 200 2.19 -9.96 -4.25
N ILE A 201 0.90 -9.69 -4.42
CA ILE A 201 0.17 -9.98 -5.67
C ILE A 201 0.44 -8.89 -6.71
N ALA A 202 0.62 -7.63 -6.27
CA ALA A 202 1.00 -6.51 -7.14
C ALA A 202 2.50 -6.54 -7.52
N GLN A 203 3.34 -7.10 -6.66
CA GLN A 203 4.76 -7.34 -6.92
C GLN A 203 4.89 -8.65 -7.70
N GLY A 204 5.56 -8.63 -8.86
CA GLY A 204 5.68 -9.81 -9.69
C GLY A 204 6.37 -11.00 -9.00
N PRO A 205 6.34 -12.21 -9.59
CA PRO A 205 7.00 -13.36 -9.01
C PRO A 205 8.46 -13.03 -8.72
N ALA A 206 8.98 -13.50 -7.58
CA ALA A 206 10.30 -13.14 -7.09
C ALA A 206 11.41 -13.34 -8.13
N GLY A 207 11.30 -14.38 -8.96
CA GLY A 207 12.25 -14.63 -10.06
C GLY A 207 12.23 -13.54 -11.14
N LEU A 208 11.06 -13.01 -11.50
CA LEU A 208 10.96 -11.91 -12.47
C LEU A 208 11.54 -10.62 -11.91
N ARG A 209 11.35 -10.36 -10.61
CA ARG A 209 11.93 -9.20 -9.92
C ARG A 209 13.44 -9.29 -9.86
N LEU A 210 13.98 -10.45 -9.49
CA LEU A 210 15.42 -10.68 -9.48
C LEU A 210 16.03 -10.53 -10.89
N LEU A 211 15.34 -11.01 -11.92
CA LEU A 211 15.75 -10.83 -13.31
C LEU A 211 15.76 -9.35 -13.70
N ALA A 212 14.74 -8.59 -13.29
CA ALA A 212 14.64 -7.16 -13.55
C ALA A 212 15.71 -6.35 -12.80
N PHE A 213 15.97 -6.71 -11.54
CA PHE A 213 17.07 -6.15 -10.74
C PHE A 213 18.42 -6.41 -11.42
N ALA A 214 18.67 -7.63 -11.89
CA ALA A 214 19.89 -7.99 -12.58
C ALA A 214 20.04 -7.25 -13.92
N ALA A 215 18.95 -7.08 -14.67
CA ALA A 215 18.94 -6.30 -15.91
C ALA A 215 19.22 -4.82 -15.64
N GLY A 216 18.63 -4.24 -14.59
CA GLY A 216 18.93 -2.88 -14.12
C GLY A 216 20.39 -2.73 -13.71
N ALA A 217 20.95 -3.67 -12.95
CA ALA A 217 22.35 -3.66 -12.54
C ALA A 217 23.32 -3.76 -13.74
N ALA A 218 23.00 -4.61 -14.73
CA ALA A 218 23.78 -4.69 -15.97
C ALA A 218 23.70 -3.40 -16.79
N SER A 219 22.51 -2.78 -16.87
CA SER A 219 22.29 -1.47 -17.49
C SER A 219 23.11 -0.37 -16.79
N LEU A 220 23.15 -0.38 -15.46
CA LEU A 220 23.94 0.58 -14.68
C LEU A 220 25.45 0.40 -14.93
N ALA A 221 25.94 -0.85 -14.96
CA ALA A 221 27.33 -1.14 -15.29
C ALA A 221 27.69 -0.68 -16.71
N ALA A 222 26.78 -0.84 -17.68
CA ALA A 222 26.96 -0.32 -19.03
C ALA A 222 27.06 1.22 -19.07
N CYS A 223 26.24 1.92 -18.28
CA CYS A 223 26.33 3.37 -18.14
C CYS A 223 27.70 3.80 -17.59
N PHE A 224 28.21 3.12 -16.55
CA PHE A 224 29.53 3.42 -16.01
C PHE A 224 30.64 3.20 -17.02
N MET A 225 30.61 2.10 -17.77
CA MET A 225 31.60 1.85 -18.84
C MET A 225 31.58 2.94 -19.92
N GLU A 226 30.39 3.42 -20.30
CA GLU A 226 30.23 4.52 -21.25
C GLU A 226 30.76 5.86 -20.69
N MET A 227 30.48 6.17 -19.43
CA MET A 227 30.97 7.39 -18.78
C MET A 227 32.49 7.41 -18.59
N LEU A 228 33.14 6.25 -18.44
CA LEU A 228 34.59 6.13 -18.32
C LEU A 228 35.33 6.36 -19.65
N HIS A 229 34.66 6.18 -20.79
CA HIS A 229 35.23 6.53 -22.09
C HIS A 229 35.20 8.04 -22.31
N VAL A 230 36.25 8.74 -21.87
CA VAL A 230 36.40 10.21 -21.97
C VAL A 230 36.25 10.74 -23.40
N GLU A 231 36.56 9.93 -24.41
CA GLU A 231 36.35 10.27 -25.83
C GLU A 231 34.88 10.62 -26.15
N SER A 232 33.93 10.02 -25.41
CA SER A 232 32.50 10.31 -25.55
C SER A 232 32.13 11.74 -25.15
N VAL A 233 32.86 12.36 -24.22
CA VAL A 233 32.58 13.71 -23.71
C VAL A 233 32.91 14.76 -24.77
N LEU A 234 34.00 14.57 -25.51
CA LEU A 234 34.46 15.55 -26.51
C LEU A 234 33.75 15.42 -27.85
N MET A 235 33.45 14.21 -28.30
CA MET A 235 32.86 13.98 -29.63
C MET A 235 31.33 13.85 -29.63
N GLY A 236 30.71 13.69 -28.45
CA GLY A 236 29.27 13.45 -28.36
C GLY A 236 28.69 13.78 -26.99
N PRO A 237 28.64 15.06 -26.59
CA PRO A 237 28.07 15.47 -25.29
C PRO A 237 26.64 14.98 -25.08
N SER A 238 25.85 14.84 -26.15
CA SER A 238 24.51 14.25 -26.09
C SER A 238 24.52 12.80 -25.60
N ARG A 239 25.50 11.99 -26.03
CA ARG A 239 25.64 10.59 -25.58
C ARG A 239 25.97 10.52 -24.09
N TYR A 240 26.85 11.40 -23.61
CA TYR A 240 27.17 11.47 -22.19
C TYR A 240 25.94 11.81 -21.33
N VAL A 241 25.15 12.80 -21.75
CA VAL A 241 23.90 13.19 -21.06
C VAL A 241 22.90 12.03 -21.06
N ILE A 242 22.72 11.35 -22.20
CA ILE A 242 21.81 10.21 -22.31
C ILE A 242 22.27 9.05 -21.42
N SER A 243 23.58 8.75 -21.37
CA SER A 243 24.15 7.74 -20.47
C SER A 243 23.92 8.10 -18.99
N GLY A 244 24.01 9.37 -18.63
CA GLY A 244 23.68 9.85 -17.29
C GLY A 244 22.22 9.57 -16.91
N PHE A 245 21.26 9.91 -17.78
CA PHE A 245 19.85 9.61 -17.56
C PHE A 245 19.56 8.11 -17.50
N GLN A 246 20.19 7.32 -18.38
CA GLN A 246 20.10 5.87 -18.33
C GLN A 246 20.64 5.30 -17.02
N GLY A 247 21.70 5.88 -16.46
CA GLY A 247 22.22 5.51 -15.14
C GLY A 247 21.18 5.73 -14.04
N ILE A 248 20.51 6.89 -14.03
CA ILE A 248 19.44 7.19 -13.06
C ILE A 248 18.26 6.22 -13.22
N PHE A 249 17.84 5.94 -14.46
CA PHE A 249 16.77 4.98 -14.73
C PHE A 249 17.13 3.54 -14.34
N ALA A 250 18.40 3.15 -14.50
CA ALA A 250 18.89 1.85 -14.08
C ALA A 250 18.89 1.72 -12.56
N VAL A 251 19.36 2.75 -11.83
CA VAL A 251 19.25 2.80 -10.35
C VAL A 251 17.80 2.72 -9.92
N THR A 252 16.92 3.48 -10.56
CA THR A 252 15.48 3.46 -10.28
C THR A 252 14.90 2.05 -10.46
N THR A 253 15.23 1.39 -11.57
CA THR A 253 14.84 -0.02 -11.84
C THR A 253 15.33 -0.96 -10.73
N MET A 254 16.60 -0.84 -10.34
CA MET A 254 17.15 -1.64 -9.24
C MET A 254 16.37 -1.39 -7.95
N LEU A 255 16.05 -0.14 -7.62
CA LEU A 255 15.32 0.20 -6.39
C LEU A 255 13.90 -0.38 -6.36
N PHE A 256 13.16 -0.38 -7.46
CA PHE A 256 11.82 -0.98 -7.50
C PHE A 256 11.81 -2.50 -7.43
N GLU A 257 12.87 -3.12 -7.93
CA GLU A 257 12.97 -4.58 -8.01
C GLU A 257 13.76 -5.19 -6.84
N MET A 258 14.41 -4.35 -6.04
CA MET A 258 15.18 -4.74 -4.87
C MET A 258 14.29 -5.49 -3.86
N PRO A 259 14.78 -6.60 -3.27
CA PRO A 259 14.08 -7.28 -2.20
C PRO A 259 13.83 -6.36 -1.00
N ALA A 260 12.64 -6.43 -0.39
CA ALA A 260 12.26 -5.53 0.71
C ALA A 260 13.23 -5.57 1.90
N HIS A 261 13.83 -6.74 2.18
CA HIS A 261 14.83 -6.86 3.24
C HIS A 261 16.13 -6.08 2.95
N TRP A 262 16.45 -5.79 1.68
CA TRP A 262 17.59 -4.95 1.30
C TRP A 262 17.27 -3.47 1.43
N VAL A 263 16.05 -3.08 1.07
CA VAL A 263 15.55 -1.70 1.24
C VAL A 263 15.64 -1.27 2.71
N ALA A 264 15.27 -2.14 3.63
CA ALA A 264 15.32 -1.85 5.06
C ALA A 264 16.75 -1.63 5.61
N MET A 265 17.78 -2.08 4.91
CA MET A 265 19.17 -1.95 5.36
C MET A 265 19.82 -0.61 4.99
N VAL A 266 19.29 0.11 3.99
CA VAL A 266 19.92 1.33 3.46
C VAL A 266 19.09 2.55 3.82
N PRO A 267 19.53 3.38 4.80
CA PRO A 267 18.83 4.62 5.13
C PRO A 267 18.82 5.55 3.91
N GLY A 268 17.69 6.22 3.67
CA GLY A 268 17.50 7.13 2.53
C GLY A 268 16.87 6.49 1.29
N VAL A 269 17.06 5.18 1.06
CA VAL A 269 16.41 4.49 -0.08
C VAL A 269 14.89 4.54 0.03
N THR A 270 14.35 4.41 1.24
CA THR A 270 12.91 4.51 1.49
C THR A 270 12.37 5.88 1.06
N HIS A 271 13.08 6.97 1.34
CA HIS A 271 12.64 8.31 0.97
C HIS A 271 12.57 8.49 -0.55
N TYR A 272 13.60 8.01 -1.27
CA TYR A 272 13.61 8.07 -2.72
C TYR A 272 12.51 7.19 -3.35
N GLN A 273 12.26 5.99 -2.78
CA GLN A 273 11.14 5.16 -3.20
C GLN A 273 9.80 5.89 -2.99
N ASP A 274 9.57 6.46 -1.82
CA ASP A 274 8.35 7.21 -1.50
C ASP A 274 8.13 8.36 -2.47
N LEU A 275 9.18 9.14 -2.77
CA LEU A 275 9.14 10.24 -3.75
C LEU A 275 8.68 9.74 -5.13
N ILE A 276 9.23 8.63 -5.61
CA ILE A 276 8.83 8.10 -6.93
C ILE A 276 7.42 7.49 -6.87
N MET A 277 7.02 6.88 -5.76
CA MET A 277 5.65 6.35 -5.62
C MET A 277 4.61 7.48 -5.64
N ASP A 278 4.93 8.63 -5.04
CA ASP A 278 4.07 9.81 -5.00
C ASP A 278 4.00 10.51 -6.37
N GLU A 279 5.14 10.76 -7.01
CA GLU A 279 5.20 11.52 -8.27
C GLU A 279 4.94 10.66 -9.52
N ALA A 280 5.37 9.39 -9.50
CA ALA A 280 5.28 8.47 -10.62
C ALA A 280 4.40 7.26 -10.27
N HIS A 281 3.16 7.52 -9.85
CA HIS A 281 2.19 6.48 -9.46
C HIS A 281 1.92 5.41 -10.53
N PHE A 282 2.26 5.63 -11.81
CA PHE A 282 2.18 4.57 -12.81
C PHE A 282 3.21 3.46 -12.56
N MET A 283 4.38 3.78 -12.01
CA MET A 283 5.46 2.83 -11.71
C MET A 283 5.18 1.95 -10.49
N THR A 284 4.19 2.27 -9.67
CA THR A 284 3.74 1.36 -8.61
C THR A 284 2.98 0.15 -9.17
N ARG A 285 2.49 0.26 -10.42
CA ARG A 285 1.78 -0.81 -11.12
C ARG A 285 2.73 -1.65 -11.96
N ALA A 286 2.52 -2.96 -11.97
CA ALA A 286 3.30 -3.91 -12.75
C ALA A 286 3.43 -3.52 -14.24
N GLY A 287 2.32 -3.13 -14.88
CA GLY A 287 2.33 -2.70 -16.28
C GLY A 287 3.10 -1.40 -16.51
N GLY A 288 3.04 -0.45 -15.57
CA GLY A 288 3.79 0.80 -15.67
C GLY A 288 5.29 0.61 -15.52
N ARG A 289 5.72 -0.27 -14.59
CA ARG A 289 7.13 -0.73 -14.53
C ARG A 289 7.56 -1.39 -15.83
N GLY A 290 6.71 -2.27 -16.38
CA GLY A 290 7.00 -2.94 -17.64
C GLY A 290 7.21 -1.98 -18.81
N LEU A 291 6.35 -0.97 -18.96
CA LEU A 291 6.52 0.07 -19.97
C LEU A 291 7.79 0.90 -19.75
N PHE A 292 8.13 1.22 -18.50
CA PHE A 292 9.36 1.93 -18.16
C PHE A 292 10.62 1.12 -18.53
N TYR A 293 10.61 -0.20 -18.31
CA TYR A 293 11.73 -1.08 -18.70
C TYR A 293 11.83 -1.25 -20.22
N ILE A 294 10.68 -1.33 -20.92
CA ILE A 294 10.66 -1.33 -22.40
C ILE A 294 11.27 -0.03 -22.94
N TYR A 295 10.91 1.12 -22.36
CA TYR A 295 11.48 2.41 -22.73
C TYR A 295 13.01 2.45 -22.53
N GLN A 296 13.51 1.99 -21.38
CA GLN A 296 14.96 1.88 -21.14
C GLN A 296 15.65 0.95 -22.16
N GLY A 297 15.03 -0.20 -22.45
CA GLY A 297 15.55 -1.15 -23.44
C GLY A 297 15.56 -0.58 -24.86
N ALA A 298 14.52 0.16 -25.25
CA ALA A 298 14.45 0.86 -26.53
C ALA A 298 15.54 1.93 -26.66
N MET A 299 15.78 2.69 -25.58
CA MET A 299 16.86 3.67 -25.53
C MET A 299 18.25 3.01 -25.68
N TRP A 300 18.48 1.83 -25.08
CA TRP A 300 19.70 1.05 -25.33
C TRP A 300 19.78 0.53 -26.77
N ALA A 301 18.65 0.12 -27.35
CA ALA A 301 18.60 -0.38 -28.72
C ALA A 301 19.03 0.69 -29.73
N CYS A 302 18.76 1.97 -29.47
CA CYS A 302 19.23 3.09 -30.32
C CYS A 302 20.76 3.17 -30.43
N PHE A 303 21.49 2.68 -29.42
CA PHE A 303 22.97 2.66 -29.40
C PHE A 303 23.55 1.25 -29.56
N ALA A 304 22.70 0.25 -29.76
CA ALA A 304 23.12 -1.12 -29.97
C ALA A 304 23.68 -1.28 -31.38
N SER A 305 24.83 -1.94 -31.46
CA SER A 305 25.43 -2.37 -32.73
C SER A 305 25.99 -3.77 -32.56
N LEU A 306 26.23 -4.49 -33.66
CA LEU A 306 26.85 -5.83 -33.59
C LEU A 306 28.27 -5.78 -32.98
N LEU A 307 28.90 -4.61 -32.96
CA LEU A 307 30.19 -4.37 -32.34
C LEU A 307 30.07 -4.01 -30.86
N SER A 308 28.96 -3.38 -30.45
CA SER A 308 28.66 -3.09 -29.04
C SER A 308 27.70 -4.12 -28.47
N LEU A 309 28.23 -5.32 -28.23
CA LEU A 309 27.47 -6.44 -27.68
C LEU A 309 26.87 -6.13 -26.29
N VAL A 310 27.51 -5.25 -25.52
CA VAL A 310 27.03 -4.84 -24.19
C VAL A 310 25.72 -4.07 -24.30
N HIS A 311 25.63 -3.07 -25.19
CA HIS A 311 24.40 -2.30 -25.40
C HIS A 311 23.29 -3.18 -25.95
N LEU A 312 23.63 -4.06 -26.89
CA LEU A 312 22.68 -5.02 -27.45
C LEU A 312 22.14 -5.96 -26.36
N ALA A 313 23.01 -6.49 -25.50
CA ALA A 313 22.61 -7.37 -24.39
C ALA A 313 21.72 -6.63 -23.37
N ALA A 314 22.08 -5.40 -22.98
CA ALA A 314 21.28 -4.57 -22.07
C ALA A 314 19.91 -4.24 -22.67
N ALA A 315 19.86 -3.86 -23.96
CA ALA A 315 18.62 -3.61 -24.68
C ALA A 315 17.70 -4.84 -24.67
N LEU A 316 18.23 -6.00 -25.08
CA LEU A 316 17.45 -7.24 -25.13
C LEU A 316 16.97 -7.68 -23.74
N ALA A 317 17.82 -7.57 -22.72
CA ALA A 317 17.46 -7.91 -21.34
C ALA A 317 16.33 -7.01 -20.82
N MET A 318 16.45 -5.69 -20.98
CA MET A 318 15.43 -4.73 -20.51
C MET A 318 14.11 -4.85 -21.29
N LEU A 319 14.17 -5.04 -22.62
CA LEU A 319 12.98 -5.28 -23.43
C LEU A 319 12.26 -6.56 -23.04
N LEU A 320 13.01 -7.65 -22.81
CA LEU A 320 12.45 -8.93 -22.37
C LEU A 320 11.77 -8.79 -21.00
N VAL A 321 12.48 -8.24 -20.02
CA VAL A 321 11.96 -8.02 -18.65
C VAL A 321 10.74 -7.12 -18.65
N GLY A 322 10.77 -6.03 -19.42
CA GLY A 322 9.65 -5.10 -19.52
C GLY A 322 8.43 -5.74 -20.19
N THR A 323 8.64 -6.54 -21.23
CA THR A 323 7.57 -7.31 -21.87
C THR A 323 6.93 -8.30 -20.90
N LEU A 324 7.74 -9.03 -20.11
CA LEU A 324 7.23 -9.95 -19.09
C LEU A 324 6.39 -9.23 -18.02
N HIS A 325 6.79 -8.03 -17.60
CA HIS A 325 6.01 -7.19 -16.68
C HIS A 325 4.68 -6.71 -17.27
N VAL A 326 4.66 -6.35 -18.55
CA VAL A 326 3.42 -5.98 -19.25
C VAL A 326 2.49 -7.19 -19.40
N LEU A 327 3.01 -8.36 -19.78
CA LEU A 327 2.21 -9.59 -19.87
C LEU A 327 1.62 -9.99 -18.52
N MET A 328 2.36 -9.77 -17.44
CA MET A 328 1.89 -9.98 -16.08
C MET A 328 0.70 -9.09 -15.72
N GLN A 329 0.69 -7.83 -16.17
CA GLN A 329 -0.42 -6.90 -15.96
C GLN A 329 -1.73 -7.41 -16.61
N PHE A 330 -1.63 -8.13 -17.73
CA PHE A 330 -2.78 -8.72 -18.42
C PHE A 330 -3.16 -10.11 -17.90
N GLY A 331 -2.45 -10.65 -16.90
CA GLY A 331 -2.68 -12.01 -16.42
C GLY A 331 -2.33 -13.10 -17.42
N ILE A 332 -1.62 -12.76 -18.51
CA ILE A 332 -1.18 -13.71 -19.56
C ILE A 332 0.11 -14.43 -19.10
N MET A 333 0.48 -14.33 -17.83
CA MET A 333 1.62 -15.07 -17.30
C MET A 333 1.31 -16.57 -17.38
N PRO A 334 2.13 -17.37 -18.10
CA PRO A 334 1.87 -18.79 -18.25
C PRO A 334 1.82 -19.43 -16.86
N GLN A 335 0.65 -19.91 -16.44
CA GLN A 335 0.48 -20.51 -15.11
C GLN A 335 1.43 -21.69 -14.90
N THR A 336 1.84 -22.35 -15.98
CA THR A 336 2.86 -23.41 -15.99
C THR A 336 4.25 -22.92 -15.53
N VAL A 337 4.63 -21.68 -15.83
CA VAL A 337 5.91 -21.09 -15.37
C VAL A 337 5.79 -20.68 -13.90
N ALA A 338 4.67 -20.07 -13.51
CA ALA A 338 4.40 -19.70 -12.12
C ALA A 338 4.32 -20.93 -11.21
N GLN A 339 3.67 -22.01 -11.65
CA GLN A 339 3.58 -23.29 -10.94
C GLN A 339 4.96 -23.94 -10.80
N LYS A 340 5.77 -24.02 -11.88
CA LYS A 340 7.13 -24.57 -11.81
C LYS A 340 8.06 -23.77 -10.90
N LEU A 341 7.92 -22.44 -10.86
CA LEU A 341 8.68 -21.60 -9.94
C LEU A 341 8.26 -21.81 -8.49
N ARG A 342 6.97 -21.98 -8.22
CA ARG A 342 6.44 -22.31 -6.88
C ARG A 342 6.93 -23.66 -6.39
N GLU A 343 6.86 -24.68 -7.24
CA GLU A 343 7.36 -26.03 -6.93
C GLU A 343 8.84 -26.01 -6.55
N LYS A 344 9.68 -25.29 -7.29
CA LYS A 344 11.12 -25.20 -7.01
C LYS A 344 11.49 -24.38 -5.78
N THR A 345 10.67 -23.41 -5.41
CA THR A 345 10.94 -22.53 -4.26
C THR A 345 10.40 -23.08 -2.93
N GLY A 346 9.69 -24.22 -2.96
CA GLY A 346 9.14 -24.84 -1.75
C GLY A 346 8.02 -24.03 -1.10
N TYR A 347 7.44 -23.07 -1.82
CA TYR A 347 6.35 -22.26 -1.32
C TYR A 347 5.04 -23.04 -1.46
N ALA A 348 4.56 -23.62 -0.36
CA ALA A 348 3.24 -24.23 -0.32
C ALA A 348 2.18 -23.15 -0.58
N PRO A 349 1.21 -23.37 -1.48
CA PRO A 349 0.11 -22.43 -1.66
C PRO A 349 -0.64 -22.30 -0.34
N VAL A 350 -0.97 -21.05 0.04
CA VAL A 350 -1.95 -20.83 1.09
C VAL A 350 -3.24 -21.49 0.61
N PRO A 351 -3.89 -22.37 1.40
CA PRO A 351 -5.17 -22.95 1.04
C PRO A 351 -6.10 -21.80 0.65
N GLN A 352 -6.58 -21.81 -0.60
CA GLN A 352 -7.68 -20.92 -0.94
C GLN A 352 -8.87 -21.45 -0.14
N ASP A 353 -9.38 -20.60 0.75
CA ASP A 353 -10.64 -20.85 1.42
C ASP A 353 -11.71 -20.72 0.33
N ASP A 354 -11.98 -21.84 -0.34
CA ASP A 354 -13.05 -21.99 -1.31
C ASP A 354 -14.36 -21.92 -0.51
N GLY A 355 -14.73 -20.70 -0.12
CA GLY A 355 -15.92 -20.46 0.67
C GLY A 355 -17.16 -21.11 0.02
N PRO A 356 -18.10 -21.60 0.83
CA PRO A 356 -19.27 -22.35 0.35
C PRO A 356 -20.20 -21.55 -0.57
#